data_AF-A0A560EJD2-F1
#
_entry.id   AF-A0A560EJD2-F1
#
_cell.length_a   1.000
_cell.length_b   1.000
_cell.length_c   1.000
_cell.angle_alpha   90.00
_cell.angle_beta   90.00
_cell.angle_gamma   90.00
#
_symmetry.space_group_name_H-M   'P 1'
#
loop_
_entity.id
_entity.type
_entity.pdbx_description
1 polymer ?
#
loop_
_entity_poly.entity_id
_entity_poly.type
_entity_poly.pdbx_seq_one_letter_code
_entity_poly.pdbx_strand_id
1 'polypeptide(L)'
;MKLRGIFVFLVTASLLAGCVPAQQGPQTAAAVPNFVFTPPSTAPIKTNMSIGILKAEPLGNLWVEQITLQPGLPNQSTVTRPRMYVDQLLSSAQKDMEKILVAKGFPTAGTYPTLDEMTYSEKQRAVLILRPTFEVNANVVRQGYGSGQTATVSGTVTLEMIEPVTREKIWLKRLTLEPFTKVLPAKPVDFGSLFSVPPQTNDTQIQDNSLILLLNTFYATAMQKVWDHLDPQEIGDLKRQVDEVRKNSTHTAHP
;
A
#
# COMPACT_ATOMS: atom_id res chain seq x y z
N MET A 1 -92.09 -5.01 -38.44
CA MET A 1 -91.22 -6.17 -38.75
C MET A 1 -89.77 -5.69 -38.79
N LYS A 2 -88.96 -6.18 -37.84
CA LYS A 2 -87.47 -6.20 -37.77
C LYS A 2 -86.70 -4.87 -37.58
N LEU A 3 -86.63 -4.47 -36.31
CA LEU A 3 -85.49 -3.79 -35.69
C LEU A 3 -84.25 -4.72 -35.77
N ARG A 4 -83.10 -4.22 -36.22
CA ARG A 4 -81.80 -4.93 -36.09
C ARG A 4 -80.81 -4.01 -35.40
N GLY A 5 -80.52 -4.35 -34.15
CA GLY A 5 -79.50 -3.71 -33.33
C GLY A 5 -78.09 -4.10 -33.79
N ILE A 6 -77.19 -3.12 -33.81
CA ILE A 6 -75.76 -3.31 -33.98
C ILE A 6 -75.13 -2.96 -32.63
N PHE A 7 -74.69 -3.99 -31.93
CA PHE A 7 -73.91 -3.89 -30.70
C PHE A 7 -72.44 -3.65 -31.11
N VAL A 8 -71.93 -2.44 -30.89
CA VAL A 8 -70.51 -2.12 -31.07
C VAL A 8 -69.81 -2.38 -29.73
N PHE A 9 -69.08 -3.49 -29.65
CA PHE A 9 -68.19 -3.81 -28.53
C PHE A 9 -66.90 -3.00 -28.69
N LEU A 10 -66.74 -1.95 -27.88
CA LEU A 10 -65.53 -1.14 -27.82
C LEU A 10 -64.53 -1.82 -26.87
N VAL A 11 -63.57 -2.57 -27.42
CA VAL A 11 -62.49 -3.20 -26.65
C VAL A 11 -61.46 -2.13 -26.26
N THR A 12 -61.49 -1.73 -24.99
CA THR A 12 -60.52 -0.79 -24.41
C THR A 12 -59.23 -1.54 -24.06
N ALA A 13 -58.23 -1.48 -24.94
CA ALA A 13 -56.89 -1.99 -24.67
C ALA A 13 -56.18 -1.08 -23.66
N SER A 14 -56.16 -1.48 -22.39
CA SER A 14 -55.39 -0.81 -21.34
C SER A 14 -53.91 -1.11 -21.53
N LEU A 15 -53.16 -0.12 -22.01
CA LEU A 15 -51.69 -0.12 -22.02
C LEU A 15 -51.18 -0.10 -20.57
N LEU A 16 -50.98 -1.28 -20.00
CA LEU A 16 -50.17 -1.48 -18.81
C LEU A 16 -48.71 -1.20 -19.18
N ALA A 17 -48.31 0.08 -19.12
CA ALA A 17 -46.91 0.47 -19.11
C ALA A 17 -46.30 0.00 -17.78
N GLY A 18 -45.81 -1.24 -17.75
CA GLY A 18 -44.99 -1.75 -16.66
C GLY A 18 -43.70 -0.93 -16.59
N CYS A 19 -43.49 -0.22 -15.48
CA CYS A 19 -42.17 0.28 -15.11
C CYS A 19 -41.23 -0.93 -14.97
N VAL A 20 -40.40 -1.17 -15.99
CA VAL A 20 -39.26 -2.07 -15.85
C VAL A 20 -38.28 -1.37 -14.90
N PRO A 21 -38.01 -1.89 -13.70
CA PRO A 21 -36.98 -1.33 -12.84
C PRO A 21 -35.65 -1.40 -13.60
N ALA A 22 -34.96 -0.27 -13.68
CA ALA A 22 -33.65 -0.20 -14.31
C ALA A 22 -32.73 -1.27 -13.69
N GLN A 23 -32.22 -2.18 -14.52
CA GLN A 23 -31.23 -3.17 -14.09
C GLN A 23 -30.02 -2.42 -13.56
N GLN A 24 -29.83 -2.46 -12.24
CA GLN A 24 -28.57 -2.06 -11.62
C GLN A 24 -27.50 -3.03 -12.13
N GLY A 25 -26.50 -2.48 -12.83
CA GLY A 25 -25.37 -3.27 -13.32
C GLY A 25 -24.64 -4.01 -12.19
N PRO A 26 -23.87 -5.06 -12.52
CA PRO A 26 -23.19 -5.88 -11.51
C PRO A 26 -22.31 -5.02 -10.60
N GLN A 27 -22.60 -5.04 -9.31
CA GLN A 27 -21.86 -4.32 -8.28
C GLN A 27 -20.53 -5.07 -8.05
N THR A 28 -19.42 -4.47 -8.47
CA THR A 28 -18.08 -5.06 -8.28
C THR A 28 -17.79 -5.21 -6.78
N ALA A 29 -17.43 -6.42 -6.35
CA ALA A 29 -17.06 -6.67 -4.95
C ALA A 29 -15.94 -5.71 -4.50
N ALA A 30 -16.00 -5.24 -3.24
CA ALA A 30 -14.97 -4.39 -2.68
C ALA A 30 -13.64 -5.15 -2.60
N ALA A 31 -12.55 -4.56 -3.08
CA ALA A 31 -11.22 -5.09 -2.87
C ALA A 31 -10.83 -4.92 -1.40
N VAL A 32 -10.02 -5.85 -0.88
CA VAL A 32 -9.57 -5.83 0.51
C VAL A 32 -8.05 -5.64 0.52
N PRO A 33 -7.51 -4.70 1.33
CA PRO A 33 -6.06 -4.60 1.53
C PRO A 33 -5.52 -5.92 2.10
N ASN A 34 -4.57 -6.53 1.39
CA ASN A 34 -3.95 -7.80 1.75
C ASN A 34 -2.43 -7.67 1.71
N PHE A 35 -1.90 -6.93 2.67
CA PHE A 35 -0.46 -6.74 2.84
C PHE A 35 0.10 -7.92 3.65
N VAL A 36 0.38 -9.02 2.95
CA VAL A 36 0.98 -10.23 3.52
C VAL A 36 2.06 -10.74 2.59
N PHE A 37 3.24 -10.99 3.14
CA PHE A 37 4.36 -11.64 2.47
C PHE A 37 4.74 -12.92 3.20
N THR A 38 4.99 -13.97 2.43
CA THR A 38 5.46 -15.26 2.94
C THR A 38 6.84 -15.52 2.35
N PRO A 39 7.89 -15.64 3.20
CA PRO A 39 9.22 -16.00 2.74
C PRO A 39 9.21 -17.26 1.87
N PRO A 40 9.90 -17.27 0.71
CA PRO A 40 9.87 -18.41 -0.22
C PRO A 40 10.68 -19.61 0.27
N SER A 41 11.56 -19.44 1.24
CA SER A 41 12.34 -20.52 1.84
C SER A 41 12.73 -20.20 3.28
N THR A 42 13.29 -21.19 3.99
CA THR A 42 13.84 -21.02 5.33
C THR A 42 15.28 -21.54 5.34
N ALA A 43 16.19 -20.76 5.89
CA ALA A 43 17.59 -21.11 6.01
C ALA A 43 17.75 -22.32 6.97
N PRO A 44 18.57 -23.31 6.60
CA PRO A 44 18.78 -24.49 7.45
C PRO A 44 19.62 -24.18 8.70
N ILE A 45 20.46 -23.13 8.63
CA ILE A 45 21.40 -22.76 9.68
C ILE A 45 20.96 -21.43 10.28
N LYS A 46 20.89 -21.40 11.62
CA LYS A 46 20.65 -20.16 12.37
C LYS A 46 21.97 -19.45 12.64
N THR A 47 21.98 -18.14 12.47
CA THR A 47 23.09 -17.29 12.86
C THR A 47 23.06 -17.03 14.37
N ASN A 48 24.19 -16.64 14.95
CA ASN A 48 24.28 -16.22 16.35
C ASN A 48 24.07 -14.70 16.53
N MET A 49 23.48 -14.04 15.52
CA MET A 49 23.33 -12.60 15.49
C MET A 49 21.86 -12.23 15.66
N SER A 50 21.49 -11.77 16.86
CA SER A 50 20.12 -11.35 17.11
C SER A 50 19.87 -9.94 16.57
N ILE A 51 18.79 -9.79 15.81
CA ILE A 51 18.42 -8.52 15.17
C ILE A 51 17.10 -8.03 15.77
N GLY A 52 17.08 -6.83 16.32
CA GLY A 52 15.83 -6.16 16.72
C GLY A 52 15.21 -5.43 15.54
N ILE A 53 13.90 -5.19 15.60
CA ILE A 53 13.16 -4.64 14.47
C ILE A 53 12.35 -3.44 14.95
N LEU A 54 12.56 -2.27 14.35
CA LEU A 54 11.74 -1.11 14.64
C LEU A 54 10.43 -1.13 13.84
N LYS A 55 9.45 -0.36 14.30
CA LYS A 55 8.23 -0.09 13.53
C LYS A 55 8.62 0.49 12.17
N ALA A 56 7.93 0.05 11.12
CA ALA A 56 8.11 0.64 9.81
C ALA A 56 7.61 2.08 9.80
N GLU A 57 8.42 2.99 9.27
CA GLU A 57 8.12 4.42 9.24
C GLU A 57 7.84 4.91 7.82
N PRO A 58 6.97 5.92 7.65
CA PRO A 58 6.84 6.61 6.38
C PRO A 58 8.04 7.53 6.13
N LEU A 59 8.54 7.61 4.89
CA LEU A 59 9.50 8.62 4.45
C LEU A 59 8.75 9.80 3.81
N GLY A 60 8.96 10.99 4.36
CA GLY A 60 8.42 12.25 3.82
C GLY A 60 6.90 12.42 3.96
N ASN A 61 6.39 13.46 3.30
CA ASN A 61 4.96 13.82 3.28
C ASN A 61 4.17 13.04 2.21
N LEU A 62 4.83 12.10 1.53
CA LEU A 62 4.39 11.47 0.29
C LEU A 62 3.51 10.27 0.58
N TRP A 63 2.26 10.56 0.92
CA TRP A 63 1.15 9.60 0.93
C TRP A 63 -0.12 10.30 0.48
N VAL A 64 0.02 11.03 -0.61
CA VAL A 64 -1.02 11.87 -1.18
C VAL A 64 -1.50 11.15 -2.42
N GLU A 65 -2.71 10.59 -2.38
CA GLU A 65 -3.45 10.35 -3.63
C GLU A 65 -3.60 11.72 -4.28
N GLN A 66 -2.83 11.99 -5.34
CA GLN A 66 -3.02 13.18 -6.16
C GLN A 66 -4.07 12.84 -7.21
N ILE A 67 -5.19 13.55 -7.19
CA ILE A 67 -6.15 13.48 -8.27
C ILE A 67 -5.91 14.68 -9.19
N THR A 68 -5.25 14.46 -10.33
CA THR A 68 -5.07 15.50 -11.34
C THR A 68 -6.26 15.50 -12.29
N LEU A 69 -7.06 16.57 -12.24
CA LEU A 69 -8.17 16.80 -13.17
C LEU A 69 -7.66 17.57 -14.39
N GLN A 70 -7.84 17.00 -15.60
CA GLN A 70 -7.55 17.66 -16.88
C GLN A 70 -6.08 18.14 -17.01
N PRO A 71 -5.12 17.21 -17.09
CA PRO A 71 -3.70 17.56 -17.24
C PRO A 71 -3.48 18.43 -18.48
N GLY A 72 -2.77 19.56 -18.31
CA GLY A 72 -2.43 20.48 -19.40
C GLY A 72 -3.31 21.73 -19.54
N LEU A 73 -4.34 21.90 -18.69
CA LEU A 73 -5.15 23.14 -18.63
C LEU A 73 -4.70 24.06 -17.49
N PRO A 74 -4.96 25.39 -17.57
CA PRO A 74 -4.54 26.36 -16.55
C PRO A 74 -5.22 26.17 -15.19
N ASN A 75 -6.35 25.44 -15.12
CA ASN A 75 -7.12 25.22 -13.90
C ASN A 75 -7.00 23.78 -13.39
N GLN A 76 -5.76 23.29 -13.22
CA GLN A 76 -5.50 22.00 -12.60
C GLN A 76 -5.84 22.07 -11.11
N SER A 77 -6.66 21.13 -10.64
CA SER A 77 -6.92 20.93 -9.21
C SER A 77 -6.30 19.61 -8.78
N THR A 78 -5.51 19.65 -7.72
CA THR A 78 -4.97 18.47 -7.04
C THR A 78 -5.71 18.30 -5.72
N VAL A 79 -6.46 17.20 -5.58
CA VAL A 79 -7.04 16.81 -4.29
C VAL A 79 -6.09 15.83 -3.63
N THR A 80 -5.84 16.02 -2.33
CA THR A 80 -5.03 15.14 -1.47
C THR A 80 -5.96 14.34 -0.55
N ARG A 81 -5.92 13.01 -0.60
CA ARG A 81 -6.71 12.16 0.31
C ARG A 81 -5.91 11.61 1.51
N PRO A 82 -6.58 11.33 2.66
CA PRO A 82 -5.94 10.74 3.84
C PRO A 82 -5.43 9.30 3.63
N ARG A 83 -4.51 8.89 4.51
CA ARG A 83 -3.67 7.68 4.53
C ARG A 83 -4.39 6.33 4.75
N MET A 84 -5.57 6.12 4.19
CA MET A 84 -6.49 5.03 4.57
C MET A 84 -5.91 3.60 4.59
N TYR A 85 -4.84 3.32 3.83
CA TYR A 85 -4.20 1.98 3.79
C TYR A 85 -2.75 1.94 4.27
N VAL A 86 -2.15 3.09 4.58
CA VAL A 86 -0.70 3.18 4.85
C VAL A 86 -0.37 2.58 6.22
N ASP A 87 -1.17 2.87 7.24
CA ASP A 87 -0.91 2.34 8.58
C ASP A 87 -1.01 0.81 8.61
N GLN A 88 -1.96 0.25 7.85
CA GLN A 88 -2.07 -1.20 7.69
C GLN A 88 -0.85 -1.77 6.95
N LEU A 89 -0.38 -1.10 5.88
CA LEU A 89 0.82 -1.49 5.15
C LEU A 89 2.06 -1.51 6.04
N LEU A 90 2.29 -0.43 6.80
CA LEU A 90 3.44 -0.31 7.69
C LEU A 90 3.39 -1.34 8.85
N SER A 91 2.21 -1.58 9.40
CA SER A 91 2.03 -2.61 10.44
C SER A 91 2.30 -4.02 9.91
N SER A 92 1.81 -4.34 8.71
CA SER A 92 2.13 -5.61 8.05
C SER A 92 3.61 -5.74 7.72
N ALA A 93 4.24 -4.66 7.24
CA ALA A 93 5.65 -4.66 6.88
C ALA A 93 6.56 -5.06 8.05
N GLN A 94 6.31 -4.54 9.27
CA GLN A 94 7.09 -4.91 10.44
C GLN A 94 6.99 -6.42 10.74
N LYS A 95 5.77 -6.96 10.72
CA LYS A 95 5.51 -8.40 10.97
C LYS A 95 6.17 -9.28 9.92
N ASP A 96 6.07 -8.90 8.65
CA ASP A 96 6.65 -9.68 7.58
C ASP A 96 8.18 -9.54 7.53
N MET A 97 8.74 -8.40 7.95
CA MET A 97 10.18 -8.24 8.13
C MET A 97 10.74 -9.20 9.19
N GLU A 98 10.01 -9.39 10.29
CA GLU A 98 10.35 -10.38 11.30
C GLU A 98 10.37 -11.79 10.72
N LYS A 99 9.33 -12.16 9.96
CA LYS A 99 9.29 -13.45 9.26
C LYS A 99 10.46 -13.61 8.30
N ILE A 100 10.82 -12.57 7.54
CA ILE A 100 11.97 -12.60 6.62
C ILE A 100 13.26 -12.85 7.38
N LEU A 101 13.53 -12.12 8.47
CA LEU A 101 14.75 -12.30 9.26
C LEU A 101 14.84 -13.72 9.85
N VAL A 102 13.76 -14.21 10.44
CA VAL A 102 13.69 -15.58 10.99
C VAL A 102 13.91 -16.61 9.88
N ALA A 103 13.24 -16.44 8.74
CA ALA A 103 13.39 -17.32 7.59
C ALA A 103 14.80 -17.25 6.99
N LYS A 104 15.51 -16.13 7.10
CA LYS A 104 16.93 -15.99 6.71
C LYS A 104 17.91 -16.54 7.74
N GLY A 105 17.41 -17.10 8.85
CA GLY A 105 18.22 -17.72 9.89
C GLY A 105 18.64 -16.78 11.02
N PHE A 106 18.15 -15.53 11.05
CA PHE A 106 18.46 -14.60 12.13
C PHE A 106 17.50 -14.78 13.31
N PRO A 107 18.00 -15.00 14.54
CA PRO A 107 17.17 -14.85 15.72
C PRO A 107 16.73 -13.39 15.87
N THR A 108 15.53 -13.17 16.39
CA THR A 108 15.00 -11.82 16.60
C THR A 108 15.23 -11.41 18.04
N ALA A 109 15.65 -10.16 18.25
CA ALA A 109 15.83 -9.59 19.59
C ALA A 109 14.53 -8.99 20.15
N GLY A 110 13.46 -8.97 19.35
CA GLY A 110 12.17 -8.34 19.62
C GLY A 110 11.78 -7.30 18.56
N THR A 111 10.51 -6.90 18.59
CA THR A 111 9.98 -5.77 17.83
C THR A 111 9.77 -4.59 18.78
N TYR A 112 10.10 -3.38 18.33
CA TYR A 112 10.05 -2.18 19.15
C TYR A 112 9.45 -1.02 18.37
N PRO A 113 8.69 -0.10 19.00
CA PRO A 113 8.17 1.05 18.27
C PRO A 113 9.28 2.02 17.88
N THR A 114 10.20 2.29 18.80
CA THR A 114 11.36 3.17 18.59
C THR A 114 12.60 2.62 19.31
N LEU A 115 13.78 3.14 18.97
CA LEU A 115 15.04 2.79 19.64
C LEU A 115 15.07 3.27 21.11
N ASP A 116 14.31 4.31 21.44
CA ASP A 116 14.26 4.88 22.79
C ASP A 116 13.39 4.07 23.76
N GLU A 117 12.47 3.29 23.21
CA GLU A 117 11.63 2.35 23.98
C GLU A 117 12.34 1.04 24.30
N MET A 118 13.52 0.79 23.73
CA MET A 118 14.35 -0.34 24.12
C MET A 118 15.09 -0.06 25.43
N THR A 119 14.98 -1.00 26.37
CA THR A 119 15.81 -1.02 27.58
C THR A 119 17.29 -1.26 27.26
N TYR A 120 18.17 -0.93 28.20
CA TYR A 120 19.61 -1.14 28.00
C TYR A 120 19.97 -2.62 27.78
N SER A 121 19.34 -3.55 28.50
CA SER A 121 19.57 -4.99 28.34
C SER A 121 19.10 -5.49 26.98
N GLU A 122 17.99 -4.95 26.44
CA GLU A 122 17.53 -5.26 25.08
C GLU A 122 18.50 -4.72 24.02
N LYS A 123 19.03 -3.51 24.21
CA LYS A 123 20.07 -2.93 23.35
C LYS A 123 21.36 -3.76 23.35
N GLN A 124 21.77 -4.28 24.51
CA GLN A 124 22.95 -5.16 24.59
C GLN A 124 22.73 -6.51 23.91
N ARG A 125 21.52 -7.07 24.02
CA ARG A 125 21.17 -8.36 23.42
C ARG A 125 21.14 -8.29 21.90
N ALA A 126 20.59 -7.21 21.34
CA ALA A 126 20.58 -6.97 19.91
C ALA A 126 21.99 -6.64 19.40
N VAL A 127 22.40 -7.33 18.33
CA VAL A 127 23.65 -6.98 17.62
C VAL A 127 23.38 -5.80 16.69
N LEU A 128 22.26 -5.84 15.98
CA LEU A 128 21.79 -4.79 15.08
C LEU A 128 20.30 -4.55 15.26
N ILE A 129 19.87 -3.37 14.86
CA ILE A 129 18.46 -2.99 14.75
C ILE A 129 18.14 -2.70 13.29
N LEU A 130 17.14 -3.40 12.74
CA LEU A 130 16.59 -3.12 11.43
C LEU A 130 15.51 -2.04 11.55
N ARG A 131 15.73 -0.90 10.88
CA ARG A 131 14.74 0.16 10.69
C ARG A 131 14.29 0.18 9.22
N PRO A 132 13.08 -0.30 8.91
CA PRO A 132 12.50 -0.16 7.58
C PRO A 132 11.76 1.18 7.45
N THR A 133 11.94 1.85 6.31
CA THR A 133 11.24 3.08 5.96
C THR A 133 10.64 2.96 4.57
N PHE A 134 9.38 3.34 4.41
CA PHE A 134 8.64 3.26 3.15
C PHE A 134 8.32 4.65 2.62
N GLU A 135 8.61 4.87 1.35
CA GLU A 135 8.11 5.99 0.56
C GLU A 135 7.17 5.38 -0.49
N VAL A 136 5.87 5.66 -0.47
CA VAL A 136 5.01 5.24 -1.59
C VAL A 136 4.14 6.37 -2.10
N ASN A 137 4.22 6.53 -3.41
CA ASN A 137 3.60 7.57 -4.17
C ASN A 137 2.43 6.93 -4.92
N ALA A 138 1.21 7.37 -4.65
CA ALA A 138 0.01 6.95 -5.36
C ALA A 138 -0.59 8.14 -6.09
N ASN A 139 -0.81 8.01 -7.40
CA ASN A 139 -1.34 9.08 -8.24
C ASN A 139 -2.50 8.54 -9.07
N VAL A 140 -3.60 9.29 -9.14
CA VAL A 140 -4.75 8.96 -9.99
C VAL A 140 -4.99 10.12 -10.94
N VAL A 141 -4.60 9.95 -12.20
CA VAL A 141 -4.79 10.96 -13.24
C VAL A 141 -6.15 10.76 -13.92
N ARG A 142 -6.99 11.79 -13.93
CA ARG A 142 -8.27 11.80 -14.65
C ARG A 142 -8.15 12.62 -15.94
N GLN A 143 -8.28 11.94 -17.07
CA GLN A 143 -8.37 12.59 -18.37
C GLN A 143 -9.84 12.92 -18.66
N GLY A 144 -10.27 14.16 -18.42
CA GLY A 144 -11.58 14.67 -18.87
C GLY A 144 -12.83 13.89 -18.41
N TYR A 145 -13.99 14.29 -18.93
CA TYR A 145 -15.25 13.55 -18.76
C TYR A 145 -15.33 12.46 -19.83
N GLY A 146 -15.55 11.20 -19.42
CA GLY A 146 -15.71 10.07 -20.33
C GLY A 146 -14.42 9.47 -20.89
N SER A 147 -13.25 10.00 -20.54
CA SER A 147 -11.97 9.33 -20.85
C SER A 147 -11.49 8.47 -19.67
N GLY A 148 -10.60 7.52 -19.96
CA GLY A 148 -10.03 6.62 -18.96
C GLY A 148 -9.32 7.38 -17.84
N GLN A 149 -9.29 6.77 -16.66
CA GLN A 149 -8.45 7.25 -15.56
C GLN A 149 -7.24 6.33 -15.46
N THR A 150 -6.11 6.84 -14.98
CA THR A 150 -4.90 6.04 -14.80
C THR A 150 -4.46 6.15 -13.36
N ALA A 151 -4.41 5.03 -12.65
CA ALA A 151 -3.84 4.95 -11.32
C ALA A 151 -2.40 4.43 -11.41
N THR A 152 -1.48 5.08 -10.71
CA THR A 152 -0.06 4.70 -10.66
C THR A 152 0.39 4.64 -9.21
N VAL A 153 1.07 3.57 -8.81
CA VAL A 153 1.74 3.43 -7.51
C VAL A 153 3.23 3.17 -7.73
N SER A 154 4.08 3.96 -7.10
CA SER A 154 5.54 3.78 -7.12
C SER A 154 6.12 4.04 -5.73
N GLY A 155 7.40 3.78 -5.52
CA GLY A 155 7.98 4.01 -4.20
C GLY A 155 9.38 3.49 -4.01
N THR A 156 9.85 3.68 -2.78
CA THR A 156 11.15 3.22 -2.29
C THR A 156 10.96 2.53 -0.94
N VAL A 157 11.64 1.41 -0.73
CA VAL A 157 11.89 0.85 0.60
C VAL A 157 13.34 1.11 0.98
N THR A 158 13.56 1.76 2.11
CA THR A 158 14.89 1.93 2.70
C THR A 158 15.02 1.02 3.90
N LEU A 159 16.10 0.26 3.96
CA LEU A 159 16.46 -0.59 5.08
C LEU A 159 17.73 -0.06 5.71
N GLU A 160 17.70 0.21 7.01
CA GLU A 160 18.87 0.63 7.76
C GLU A 160 19.16 -0.37 8.87
N MET A 161 20.43 -0.77 9.03
CA MET A 161 20.90 -1.50 10.19
C MET A 161 21.69 -0.57 11.10
N ILE A 162 21.29 -0.52 12.36
CA ILE A 162 21.79 0.44 13.35
C ILE A 162 22.38 -0.34 14.53
N GLU A 163 23.53 0.10 15.03
CA GLU A 163 24.05 -0.38 16.31
C GLU A 163 23.22 0.22 17.46
N PRO A 164 22.58 -0.59 18.31
CA PRO A 164 21.57 -0.12 19.26
C PRO A 164 22.06 0.81 20.38
N VAL A 165 23.34 0.75 20.76
CA VAL A 165 23.88 1.50 21.91
C VAL A 165 24.40 2.87 21.49
N THR A 166 25.24 2.92 20.45
CA THR A 166 25.85 4.14 19.88
C THR A 166 24.92 4.84 18.91
N ARG A 167 23.90 4.13 18.40
CA ARG A 167 22.96 4.59 17.36
C ARG A 167 23.62 4.82 16.00
N GLU A 168 24.83 4.30 15.80
CA GLU A 168 25.52 4.43 14.52
C GLU A 168 24.88 3.57 13.44
N LYS A 169 24.71 4.15 12.26
CA LYS A 169 24.19 3.44 11.09
C LYS A 169 25.34 2.67 10.44
N ILE A 170 25.21 1.35 10.40
CA ILE A 170 26.25 0.44 9.91
C ILE A 170 26.00 0.05 8.44
N TRP A 171 24.74 -0.03 8.05
CA TRP A 171 24.36 -0.45 6.71
C TRP A 171 23.06 0.23 6.27
N LEU A 172 22.99 0.57 5.00
CA LEU A 172 21.83 1.20 4.38
C LEU A 172 21.63 0.62 2.98
N LYS A 173 20.41 0.19 2.67
CA LYS A 173 20.04 -0.26 1.33
C LYS A 173 18.74 0.39 0.89
N ARG A 174 18.77 1.01 -0.28
CA ARG A 174 17.63 1.70 -0.88
C ARG A 174 17.11 0.88 -2.05
N LEU A 175 15.87 0.44 -1.96
CA LEU A 175 15.20 -0.42 -2.94
C LEU A 175 14.12 0.38 -3.64
N THR A 176 14.42 0.91 -4.82
CA THR A 176 13.42 1.61 -5.65
C THR A 176 12.56 0.61 -6.41
N LEU A 177 11.26 0.87 -6.48
CA LEU A 177 10.30 0.10 -7.25
C LEU A 177 9.87 0.86 -8.50
N GLU A 178 9.77 0.13 -9.60
CA GLU A 178 9.18 0.65 -10.84
C GLU A 178 7.70 0.98 -10.63
N PRO A 179 7.16 2.02 -11.30
CA PRO A 179 5.75 2.38 -11.18
C PRO A 179 4.80 1.30 -11.70
N PHE A 180 3.85 0.89 -10.87
CA PHE A 180 2.73 0.04 -11.25
C PHE A 180 1.59 0.92 -11.73
N THR A 181 1.18 0.75 -12.99
CA THR A 181 0.14 1.57 -13.61
C THR A 181 -1.05 0.73 -14.05
N LYS A 182 -2.27 1.19 -13.76
CA LYS A 182 -3.52 0.54 -14.17
C LYS A 182 -4.49 1.55 -14.73
N VAL A 183 -5.02 1.26 -15.92
CA VAL A 183 -6.14 2.01 -16.50
C VAL A 183 -7.42 1.61 -15.79
N LEU A 184 -8.14 2.59 -15.25
CA LEU A 184 -9.44 2.43 -14.63
C LEU A 184 -10.53 2.55 -15.70
N PRO A 185 -11.60 1.74 -15.61
CA PRO A 185 -12.70 1.83 -16.57
C PRO A 185 -13.31 3.22 -16.56
N ALA A 186 -13.45 3.82 -17.75
CA ALA A 186 -14.19 5.05 -17.93
C ALA A 186 -15.69 4.78 -17.73
N LYS A 187 -16.37 5.65 -16.99
CA LYS A 187 -17.83 5.63 -16.96
C LYS A 187 -18.35 6.42 -18.17
N PRO A 188 -19.32 5.88 -18.93
CA PRO A 188 -20.03 6.66 -19.93
C PRO A 188 -20.62 7.91 -19.27
N VAL A 189 -20.40 9.07 -19.88
CA VAL A 189 -21.01 10.32 -19.43
C VAL A 189 -22.48 10.25 -19.81
N ASP A 190 -23.37 10.12 -18.81
CA ASP A 190 -24.80 10.32 -19.03
C ASP A 190 -25.09 11.82 -19.04
N PHE A 191 -25.15 12.39 -20.24
CA PHE A 191 -25.48 13.80 -20.46
C PHE A 191 -26.89 14.17 -19.96
N GLY A 192 -27.80 13.20 -19.79
CA GLY A 192 -29.12 13.41 -19.19
C GLY A 192 -29.07 13.72 -17.69
N SER A 193 -27.96 13.41 -17.02
CA SER A 193 -27.75 13.64 -15.59
C SER A 193 -26.99 14.94 -15.26
N LEU A 194 -26.63 15.76 -16.25
CA LEU A 194 -25.89 17.02 -16.00
C LEU A 194 -26.68 18.03 -15.14
N PHE A 195 -27.99 17.83 -14.97
CA PHE A 195 -28.87 18.62 -14.10
C PHE A 195 -29.38 17.82 -12.88
N SER A 196 -28.93 16.58 -12.70
CA SER A 196 -29.35 15.66 -11.63
C SER A 196 -28.12 15.38 -10.76
N VAL A 197 -28.16 15.76 -9.48
CA VAL A 197 -27.08 15.46 -8.52
C VAL A 197 -26.76 13.94 -8.60
N PRO A 198 -25.55 13.55 -9.01
CA PRO A 198 -25.27 12.13 -9.24
C PRO A 198 -25.14 11.40 -7.89
N PRO A 199 -25.58 10.13 -7.80
CA PRO A 199 -25.25 9.28 -6.66
C PRO A 199 -23.73 9.00 -6.69
N GLN A 200 -23.02 9.62 -5.74
CA GLN A 200 -21.56 9.64 -5.58
C GLN A 200 -20.90 8.31 -5.13
N THR A 201 -21.60 7.18 -5.14
CA THR A 201 -21.14 6.00 -4.35
C THR A 201 -20.24 5.02 -5.12
N ASN A 202 -20.39 4.85 -6.43
CA ASN A 202 -19.71 3.77 -7.16
C ASN A 202 -18.33 4.16 -7.69
N ASP A 203 -18.12 5.44 -8.03
CA ASP A 203 -16.86 5.89 -8.64
C ASP A 203 -15.70 5.87 -7.64
N THR A 204 -15.97 6.28 -6.40
CA THR A 204 -15.02 6.19 -5.27
C THR A 204 -14.67 4.72 -4.99
N GLN A 205 -15.65 3.80 -5.02
CA GLN A 205 -15.39 2.38 -4.80
C GLN A 205 -14.51 1.74 -5.89
N ILE A 206 -14.70 2.11 -7.17
CA ILE A 206 -13.87 1.59 -8.28
C ILE A 206 -12.43 2.10 -8.17
N GLN A 207 -12.26 3.37 -7.79
CA GLN A 207 -10.94 3.97 -7.53
C GLN A 207 -10.25 3.30 -6.35
N ASP A 208 -10.94 3.19 -5.21
CA ASP A 208 -10.42 2.55 -4.01
C ASP A 208 -10.04 1.09 -4.29
N ASN A 209 -10.91 0.33 -4.96
CA ASN A 209 -10.62 -1.05 -5.35
C ASN A 209 -9.36 -1.16 -6.21
N SER A 210 -9.19 -0.23 -7.15
CA SER A 210 -8.04 -0.26 -8.06
C SER A 210 -6.75 0.16 -7.37
N LEU A 211 -6.82 1.14 -6.48
CA LEU A 211 -5.71 1.55 -5.63
C LEU A 211 -5.29 0.42 -4.68
N ILE A 212 -6.24 -0.25 -4.02
CA ILE A 212 -5.96 -1.41 -3.16
C ILE A 212 -5.23 -2.50 -3.94
N LEU A 213 -5.69 -2.83 -5.16
CA LEU A 213 -5.03 -3.84 -5.98
C LEU A 213 -3.59 -3.44 -6.35
N LEU A 214 -3.37 -2.17 -6.73
CA LEU A 214 -2.02 -1.66 -7.00
C LEU A 214 -1.13 -1.68 -5.74
N LEU A 215 -1.67 -1.30 -4.58
CA LEU A 215 -0.95 -1.35 -3.31
C LEU A 215 -0.60 -2.79 -2.90
N ASN A 216 -1.49 -3.75 -3.11
CA ASN A 216 -1.21 -5.16 -2.87
C ASN A 216 -0.05 -5.66 -3.75
N THR A 217 -0.06 -5.31 -5.05
CA THR A 217 1.04 -5.65 -5.98
C THR A 217 2.35 -4.95 -5.60
N PHE A 218 2.28 -3.67 -5.26
CA PHE A 218 3.42 -2.90 -4.78
C PHE A 218 4.03 -3.55 -3.54
N TYR A 219 3.22 -3.87 -2.53
CA TYR A 219 3.67 -4.47 -1.28
C TYR A 219 4.34 -5.82 -1.50
N ALA A 220 3.69 -6.73 -2.24
CA ALA A 220 4.26 -8.05 -2.55
C ALA A 220 5.62 -7.93 -3.25
N THR A 221 5.73 -7.02 -4.22
CA THR A 221 6.98 -6.78 -4.96
C THR A 221 8.05 -6.14 -4.09
N ALA A 222 7.67 -5.20 -3.23
CA ALA A 222 8.58 -4.53 -2.31
C ALA A 222 9.18 -5.52 -1.31
N MET A 223 8.34 -6.35 -0.70
CA MET A 223 8.78 -7.38 0.24
C MET A 223 9.59 -8.48 -0.43
N GLN A 224 9.29 -8.83 -1.68
CA GLN A 224 10.14 -9.73 -2.47
C GLN A 224 11.54 -9.12 -2.70
N LYS A 225 11.63 -7.85 -3.11
CA LYS A 225 12.93 -7.17 -3.25
C LYS A 225 13.69 -7.13 -1.93
N VAL A 226 13.01 -6.85 -0.82
CA VAL A 226 13.61 -6.89 0.52
C VAL A 226 14.18 -8.28 0.81
N TRP A 227 13.41 -9.34 0.54
CA TRP A 227 13.86 -10.72 0.70
C TRP A 227 15.12 -11.02 -0.14
N ASP A 228 15.15 -10.58 -1.39
CA ASP A 228 16.26 -10.84 -2.31
C ASP A 228 17.54 -10.08 -1.88
N HIS A 229 17.39 -8.91 -1.27
CA HIS A 229 18.52 -8.05 -0.89
C HIS A 229 18.99 -8.14 0.57
N LEU A 230 18.22 -8.79 1.44
CA LEU A 230 18.67 -9.19 2.78
C LEU A 230 19.45 -10.51 2.68
N ASP A 231 20.75 -10.38 2.43
CA ASP A 231 21.66 -11.51 2.30
C ASP A 231 22.28 -11.89 3.67
N PRO A 232 22.19 -13.16 4.10
CA PRO A 232 22.68 -13.55 5.41
C PRO A 232 24.19 -13.37 5.60
N GLN A 233 24.98 -13.56 4.55
CA GLN A 233 26.43 -13.44 4.60
C GLN A 233 26.82 -11.96 4.69
N GLU A 234 26.25 -11.10 3.85
CA GLU A 234 26.46 -9.65 3.87
C GLU A 234 26.17 -9.07 5.27
N ILE A 235 25.04 -9.44 5.87
CA ILE A 235 24.66 -8.96 7.21
C ILE A 235 25.59 -9.56 8.26
N GLY A 236 25.99 -10.83 8.12
CA GLY A 236 26.93 -11.50 9.03
C GLY A 236 28.28 -10.77 9.13
N ASP A 237 28.78 -10.25 8.01
CA ASP A 237 30.03 -9.50 7.94
C ASP A 237 29.95 -8.15 8.69
N LEU A 238 28.75 -7.61 8.91
CA LEU A 238 28.54 -6.36 9.67
C LEU A 238 28.86 -6.53 11.15
N LYS A 239 28.89 -7.77 11.68
CA LYS A 239 29.19 -8.02 13.10
C LYS A 239 30.53 -7.43 13.52
N ARG A 240 31.55 -7.55 12.66
CA ARG A 240 32.88 -6.98 12.94
C ARG A 240 32.82 -5.46 13.06
N GLN A 241 32.06 -4.80 12.18
CA GLN A 241 31.90 -3.34 12.19
C GLN A 241 31.19 -2.87 13.46
N VAL A 242 30.16 -3.60 13.91
CA VAL A 242 29.48 -3.34 15.19
C VAL A 242 30.45 -3.41 16.37
N ASP A 243 31.29 -4.44 16.41
CA ASP A 243 32.25 -4.64 17.50
C ASP A 243 33.31 -3.50 17.52
N GLU A 244 33.75 -3.03 16.34
CA GLU A 244 34.66 -1.88 16.20
C GLU A 244 34.01 -0.56 16.68
N VAL A 245 32.77 -0.29 16.28
CA VAL A 245 32.01 0.90 16.69
C VAL A 245 31.81 0.96 18.21
N ARG A 246 31.41 -0.16 18.82
CA ARG A 246 31.24 -0.26 20.27
C ARG A 246 32.55 0.03 21.01
N LYS A 247 33.67 -0.54 20.55
CA LYS A 247 34.98 -0.31 21.14
C LYS A 247 35.38 1.16 21.06
N ASN A 248 35.17 1.82 19.94
CA ASN A 248 35.54 3.23 19.77
C ASN A 248 34.70 4.18 20.64
N SER A 249 33.41 3.89 20.80
CA SER A 249 32.52 4.70 21.65
C SER A 249 32.86 4.68 23.14
N THR A 250 33.52 3.63 23.62
CA THR A 250 33.98 3.53 25.02
C THR A 250 35.27 4.30 25.29
N HIS A 251 36.09 4.55 24.26
CA HIS A 251 37.35 5.30 24.40
C HIS A 251 37.15 6.82 24.41
N THR A 252 36.02 7.32 23.92
CA THR A 252 35.71 8.76 23.91
C THR A 252 34.93 9.24 25.15
N ALA A 253 34.57 8.34 26.07
CA ALA A 253 33.75 8.64 27.24
C ALA A 253 34.54 9.06 28.51
N HIS A 254 35.86 9.29 28.40
CA HIS A 254 36.69 9.80 29.50
C HIS A 254 37.27 11.19 29.16
N PRO A 255 36.64 12.29 29.61
CA PRO A 255 37.34 13.50 30.00
C PRO A 255 37.96 13.36 31.39
#